data_AF-A0A1N7BJ08-F1
#
_entry.id   AF-A0A1N7BJ08-F1
#
_cell.length_a   1.000
_cell.length_b   1.000
_cell.length_c   1.000
_cell.angle_alpha   90.00
_cell.angle_beta   90.00
_cell.angle_gamma   90.00
#
_symmetry.space_group_name_H-M   'P 1'
#
loop_
_entity.id
_entity.type
_entity.pdbx_description
1 polymer ?
#
loop_
_entity_poly.entity_id
_entity_poly.type
_entity_poly.pdbx_seq_one_letter_code
_entity_poly.pdbx_strand_id
1 'polypeptide(L)'
;MNNSKWAKLFRVLSQHDDVVKKCLIKDVWDNVLRELKIPPVDEYQMVFNEKGINDTMTGGPSSFKEIEWVEFPSEWTVNRPMGQQMLEPFTYYQDILEISNKVAVIGELEIELTSEKLIVYGYK
;
A
#
# COMPACT_ATOMS: atom_id res chain seq x y z
N MET A 1 7.87 13.15 5.10
CA MET A 1 6.49 12.98 5.62
C MET A 1 6.54 12.65 7.12
N ASN A 2 5.57 13.08 7.94
CA ASN A 2 5.55 12.79 9.37
C ASN A 2 4.65 11.57 9.70
N ASN A 3 4.85 10.96 10.87
CA ASN A 3 4.08 9.78 11.29
C ASN A 3 2.56 10.02 11.28
N SER A 4 2.11 11.23 11.64
CA SER A 4 0.69 11.57 11.66
C SER A 4 0.05 11.60 10.28
N LYS A 5 0.78 12.03 9.24
CA LYS A 5 0.31 11.99 7.84
C LYS A 5 0.23 10.54 7.35
N TRP A 6 1.22 9.70 7.67
CA TRP A 6 1.18 8.27 7.36
C TRP A 6 0.01 7.55 8.05
N ALA A 7 -0.20 7.79 9.36
CA ALA A 7 -1.33 7.22 10.08
C ALA A 7 -2.68 7.65 9.47
N LYS A 8 -2.81 8.92 9.05
CA LYS A 8 -4.02 9.39 8.35
C LYS A 8 -4.20 8.70 7.00
N LEU A 9 -3.13 8.52 6.23
CA LEU A 9 -3.16 7.79 4.96
C LEU A 9 -3.66 6.37 5.15
N PHE A 10 -3.00 5.58 5.98
CA PHE A 10 -3.39 4.19 6.20
C PHE A 10 -4.79 4.07 6.80
N ARG A 11 -5.21 5.03 7.64
CA ARG A 11 -6.57 5.06 8.17
C ARG A 11 -7.62 5.32 7.09
N VAL A 12 -7.40 6.28 6.19
CA VAL A 12 -8.30 6.54 5.06
C VAL A 12 -8.36 5.35 4.12
N LEU A 13 -7.21 4.72 3.85
CA LEU A 13 -7.16 3.50 3.03
C LEU A 13 -7.92 2.34 3.72
N SER A 14 -7.83 2.20 5.04
CA SER A 14 -8.55 1.16 5.79
C SER A 14 -10.06 1.44 5.90
N GLN A 15 -10.48 2.69 5.78
CA GLN A 15 -11.91 3.07 5.67
C GLN A 15 -12.50 2.74 4.29
N HIS A 16 -11.63 2.50 3.30
CA HIS A 16 -11.95 2.19 1.91
C HIS A 16 -11.17 0.93 1.49
N ASP A 17 -11.12 -0.08 2.36
CA ASP A 17 -10.34 -1.30 2.13
C ASP A 17 -10.87 -2.09 0.92
N ASP A 18 -12.14 -1.89 0.57
CA ASP A 18 -12.79 -2.45 -0.62
C ASP A 18 -12.17 -1.95 -1.94
N VAL A 19 -11.60 -0.73 -1.93
CA VAL A 19 -10.96 -0.12 -3.10
C VAL A 19 -9.51 -0.57 -3.24
N VAL A 20 -8.81 -0.74 -2.11
CA VAL A 20 -7.36 -1.00 -2.08
C VAL A 20 -7.07 -2.49 -2.04
N LYS A 21 -6.97 -3.10 -3.22
CA LYS A 21 -6.72 -4.55 -3.35
C LYS A 21 -5.24 -4.91 -3.27
N LYS A 22 -4.36 -4.03 -3.76
CA LYS A 22 -2.90 -4.24 -3.72
C LYS A 22 -2.19 -2.94 -3.39
N CYS A 23 -1.40 -2.99 -2.32
CA CYS A 23 -0.56 -1.91 -1.85
C CYS A 23 0.85 -2.46 -1.67
N LEU A 24 1.83 -1.80 -2.27
CA LEU A 24 3.24 -2.15 -2.15
C LEU A 24 3.96 -1.05 -1.40
N ILE A 25 4.86 -1.44 -0.50
CA ILE A 25 5.63 -0.53 0.33
C ILE A 25 7.11 -0.71 0.03
N LYS A 26 7.80 0.43 -0.05
CA LYS A 26 9.23 0.53 -0.25
C LYS A 26 9.87 1.08 1.01
N ASP A 27 10.86 0.35 1.51
CA ASP A 27 11.69 0.78 2.64
C ASP A 27 12.86 1.65 2.14
N VAL A 28 13.27 2.63 2.94
CA VAL A 28 14.44 3.50 2.66
C VAL A 28 15.79 2.74 2.79
N TRP A 29 15.81 1.64 3.54
CA TRP A 29 17.02 0.87 3.86
C TRP A 29 17.26 -0.29 2.91
N ASP A 30 16.24 -0.77 2.19
CA ASP A 30 16.35 -1.92 1.30
C ASP A 30 15.78 -1.64 -0.09
N ASN A 31 16.20 -2.45 -1.08
CA ASN A 31 15.69 -2.36 -2.45
C ASN A 31 14.47 -3.25 -2.74
N VAL A 32 13.73 -3.64 -1.71
CA VAL A 32 12.66 -4.63 -1.81
C VAL A 32 11.30 -3.96 -1.73
N LEU A 33 10.47 -4.17 -2.75
CA LEU A 33 9.04 -3.86 -2.69
C LEU A 33 8.31 -5.00 -1.99
N ARG A 34 7.60 -4.66 -0.92
CA ARG A 34 6.85 -5.64 -0.11
C ARG A 34 5.37 -5.36 -0.24
N GLU A 35 4.56 -6.40 -0.25
CA GLU A 35 3.11 -6.22 -0.24
C GLU A 35 2.65 -5.90 1.19
N LEU A 36 1.90 -4.82 1.32
CA LEU A 36 1.25 -4.41 2.55
C LEU A 36 -0.25 -4.62 2.39
N LYS A 37 -0.83 -5.51 3.19
CA LYS A 37 -2.27 -5.70 3.20
C LYS A 37 -2.92 -4.60 4.04
N ILE A 38 -3.76 -3.77 3.40
CA ILE A 38 -4.58 -2.80 4.11
C ILE A 38 -5.72 -3.56 4.80
N PRO A 39 -5.82 -3.52 6.14
CA PRO A 39 -6.91 -4.15 6.86
C PRO A 39 -8.19 -3.29 6.76
N PRO A 40 -9.36 -3.85 7.06
CA PRO A 40 -10.54 -3.05 7.32
C PRO A 40 -10.32 -2.14 8.53
N VAL A 41 -11.03 -1.01 8.58
CA VAL A 41 -10.86 0.02 9.63
C VAL A 41 -11.01 -0.53 11.06
N ASP A 42 -11.85 -1.54 11.25
CA ASP A 42 -12.05 -2.18 12.56
C ASP A 42 -10.81 -2.93 13.07
N GLU A 43 -9.96 -3.40 12.15
CA GLU A 43 -8.70 -4.09 12.43
C GLU A 43 -7.47 -3.17 12.28
N TYR A 44 -7.68 -1.87 12.01
CA TYR A 44 -6.61 -0.91 11.78
C TYR A 44 -5.55 -0.93 12.90
N GLN A 45 -5.98 -0.96 14.16
CA GLN A 45 -5.07 -0.96 15.32
C GLN A 45 -4.28 -2.26 15.50
N MET A 46 -4.66 -3.34 14.82
CA MET A 46 -3.90 -4.60 14.85
C MET A 46 -2.68 -4.52 13.92
N VAL A 47 -2.81 -3.84 12.78
CA VAL A 47 -1.78 -3.72 11.75
C VAL A 47 -0.99 -2.42 11.82
N PHE A 48 -1.62 -1.32 12.24
CA PHE A 48 -1.01 0.00 12.27
C PHE A 48 -1.08 0.64 13.65
N ASN A 49 0.05 1.21 14.07
CA ASN A 49 0.19 1.95 15.30
C ASN A 49 0.49 3.43 14.99
N GLU A 50 0.47 4.31 16.00
CA GLU A 50 0.75 5.74 15.82
C GLU A 50 2.15 6.04 15.28
N LYS A 51 3.07 5.08 15.41
CA LYS A 51 4.49 5.22 15.04
C LYS A 51 4.89 4.42 13.80
N GLY A 52 4.06 3.47 13.33
CA GLY A 52 4.50 2.53 12.31
C GLY A 52 3.55 1.38 12.03
N ILE A 53 4.10 0.34 11.43
CA ILE A 53 3.39 -0.85 10.97
C ILE A 53 3.76 -1.99 11.93
N ASN A 54 2.75 -2.62 12.51
CA ASN A 54 2.87 -3.72 13.46
C ASN A 54 2.91 -5.10 12.78
N ASP A 55 2.89 -5.12 11.44
CA ASP A 55 3.04 -6.33 10.64
C ASP A 55 4.46 -6.89 10.79
N THR A 56 4.59 -7.83 11.72
CA THR A 56 5.83 -8.53 12.05
C THR A 56 6.10 -9.71 11.11
N MET A 57 5.19 -10.03 10.18
CA MET A 57 5.24 -11.24 9.37
C MET A 57 5.91 -11.05 8.00
N THR A 58 5.91 -9.84 7.44
CA THR A 58 6.38 -9.56 6.06
C THR A 58 7.78 -8.95 5.98
N GLY A 59 8.40 -8.63 7.12
CA GLY A 59 9.75 -8.07 7.21
C GLY A 59 9.89 -6.68 6.57
N GLY A 60 8.78 -5.92 6.47
CA GLY A 60 8.76 -4.55 5.96
C GLY A 60 9.09 -3.48 7.02
N PRO A 61 8.94 -2.19 6.66
CA PRO A 61 9.24 -1.08 7.55
C PRO A 61 8.41 -1.18 8.82
N SER A 62 9.09 -1.20 9.98
CA SER A 62 8.44 -1.24 11.29
C SER A 62 7.96 0.15 11.72
N SER A 63 8.59 1.20 11.19
CA SER A 63 8.30 2.60 11.48
C SER A 63 7.88 3.36 10.24
N PHE A 64 6.94 4.31 10.38
CA PHE A 64 6.53 5.18 9.27
C PHE A 64 7.66 6.06 8.71
N LYS A 65 8.74 6.24 9.48
CA LYS A 65 9.94 6.97 9.04
C LYS A 65 10.81 6.17 8.06
N GLU A 66 10.63 4.85 8.03
CA GLU A 66 11.40 3.94 7.19
C GLU A 66 10.74 3.77 5.81
N ILE A 67 9.55 4.35 5.63
CA ILE A 67 8.81 4.28 4.37
C ILE A 67 9.35 5.34 3.40
N GLU A 68 9.94 4.89 2.31
CA GLU A 68 10.38 5.76 1.21
C GLU A 68 9.18 6.18 0.36
N TRP A 69 8.41 5.20 -0.11
CA TRP A 69 7.15 5.41 -0.81
C TRP A 69 6.21 4.21 -0.67
N VAL A 70 4.95 4.44 -0.99
CA VAL A 70 3.92 3.40 -1.13
C VAL A 70 3.38 3.48 -2.55
N GLU A 71 3.29 2.35 -3.25
CA GLU A 71 2.75 2.29 -4.60
C GLU A 71 1.52 1.36 -4.70
N PHE A 72 0.58 1.76 -5.55
CA PHE A 72 -0.67 1.08 -5.85
C PHE A 72 -0.70 0.79 -7.36
N PRO A 73 -0.44 -0.46 -7.79
CA PRO A 73 -0.44 -0.81 -9.21
C PRO A 73 -1.87 -0.95 -9.77
N SER A 74 -2.22 -0.32 -10.87
CA SER A 74 -3.55 -0.43 -11.51
C SER A 74 -3.91 -1.86 -11.92
N GLU A 75 -2.92 -2.64 -12.30
CA GLU A 75 -3.08 -4.06 -12.61
C GLU A 75 -1.89 -4.88 -12.11
N TRP A 76 -2.13 -6.15 -11.79
CA TRP A 76 -1.06 -7.10 -11.48
C TRP A 76 -1.44 -8.51 -11.89
N THR A 77 -0.45 -9.24 -12.40
CA THR A 77 -0.63 -10.62 -12.85
C THR A 77 -0.17 -11.58 -11.78
N VAL A 78 -1.06 -12.49 -11.37
CA VAL A 78 -0.76 -13.55 -10.41
C VAL A 78 -0.63 -14.88 -11.15
N ASN A 79 0.54 -15.49 -11.01
CA ASN A 79 0.76 -16.85 -11.47
C ASN A 79 0.05 -17.83 -10.53
N ARG A 80 -0.71 -18.77 -11.11
CA ARG A 80 -1.52 -19.74 -10.36
C ARG A 80 -0.94 -21.14 -10.55
N PRO A 81 0.06 -21.55 -9.75
CA PRO A 81 0.54 -22.93 -9.76
C PRO A 81 -0.51 -23.87 -9.14
N MET A 82 -0.87 -24.93 -9.86
CA MET A 82 -1.74 -26.00 -9.39
C MET A 82 -1.01 -27.34 -9.53
N GLY A 83 -0.26 -27.70 -8.48
CA GLY A 83 0.62 -28.87 -8.52
C GLY A 83 1.72 -28.71 -9.57
N GLN A 84 1.77 -29.60 -10.56
CA GLN A 84 2.71 -29.52 -11.68
C GLN A 84 2.20 -28.70 -12.88
N GLN A 85 0.95 -28.24 -12.84
CA GLN A 85 0.37 -27.43 -13.92
C GLN A 85 0.40 -25.95 -13.55
N MET A 86 0.75 -25.11 -14.53
CA MET A 86 0.64 -23.66 -14.42
C MET A 86 -0.69 -23.27 -15.07
N LEU A 87 -1.68 -22.87 -14.26
CA LEU A 87 -2.93 -22.34 -14.79
C LEU A 87 -2.65 -21.01 -15.50
N GLU A 88 -3.55 -20.61 -16.39
CA GLU A 88 -3.47 -19.31 -17.04
C GLU A 88 -3.35 -18.20 -15.98
N PRO A 89 -2.34 -17.32 -16.09
CA PRO A 89 -2.18 -16.19 -15.19
C PRO A 89 -3.46 -15.35 -15.15
N PHE A 90 -3.80 -14.84 -13.97
CA PHE A 90 -4.93 -13.94 -13.83
C PHE A 90 -4.44 -12.53 -13.57
N THR A 91 -4.90 -11.59 -14.39
CA THR A 91 -4.66 -10.17 -14.19
C THR A 91 -5.78 -9.60 -13.35
N TYR A 92 -5.42 -9.06 -12.19
CA TYR A 92 -6.31 -8.29 -11.35
C TYR A 92 -6.20 -6.81 -11.69
N TYR A 93 -7.29 -6.09 -11.42
CA TYR A 93 -7.40 -4.65 -11.66
C TYR A 93 -7.84 -3.94 -10.38
N GLN A 94 -7.31 -2.74 -10.15
CA GLN A 94 -7.76 -1.81 -9.13
C GLN A 94 -7.85 -0.38 -9.67
N ASP A 95 -8.80 0.38 -9.14
CA ASP A 95 -9.05 1.75 -9.57
C ASP A 95 -8.12 2.73 -8.83
N ILE A 96 -7.00 3.05 -9.47
CA ILE A 96 -6.01 3.99 -8.92
C ILE A 96 -6.52 5.44 -8.90
N LEU A 97 -7.52 5.80 -9.72
CA LEU A 97 -8.13 7.13 -9.70
C LEU A 97 -9.00 7.28 -8.46
N GLU A 98 -9.77 6.25 -8.11
CA GLU A 98 -10.54 6.23 -6.89
C GLU A 98 -9.62 6.33 -5.66
N ILE A 99 -8.54 5.54 -5.60
CA ILE A 99 -7.55 5.63 -4.52
C ILE A 99 -6.96 7.04 -4.44
N SER A 100 -6.55 7.61 -5.58
CA SER A 100 -6.00 8.97 -5.64
C SER A 100 -6.97 10.02 -5.08
N ASN A 101 -8.25 9.94 -5.45
CA ASN A 101 -9.28 10.85 -4.94
C ASN A 101 -9.48 10.72 -3.42
N LYS A 102 -9.42 9.51 -2.86
CA LYS A 102 -9.49 9.31 -1.39
C LYS A 102 -8.26 9.89 -0.69
N VAL A 103 -7.08 9.68 -1.26
CA VAL A 103 -5.80 10.16 -0.70
C VAL A 103 -5.69 11.68 -0.79
N ALA A 104 -6.26 12.31 -1.82
CA ALA A 104 -6.27 13.77 -2.00
C ALA A 104 -6.97 14.51 -0.85
N VAL A 105 -7.93 13.88 -0.15
CA VAL A 105 -8.63 14.46 1.01
C VAL A 105 -7.68 14.73 2.19
N ILE A 106 -6.54 14.05 2.25
CA ILE A 106 -5.58 14.15 3.35
C ILE A 106 -4.76 15.45 3.28
N GLY A 107 -4.71 16.11 2.12
CA GLY A 107 -4.01 17.37 1.87
C GLY A 107 -2.68 17.18 1.13
N GLU A 108 -1.69 18.05 1.39
CA GLU A 108 -0.36 18.07 0.76
C GLU A 108 0.44 16.78 1.03
N LEU A 109 0.16 15.77 0.22
CA LEU A 109 0.93 14.56 0.03
C LEU A 109 1.62 14.65 -1.33
N GLU A 110 2.89 14.25 -1.38
CA GLU A 110 3.57 14.11 -2.66
C GLU A 110 3.08 12.82 -3.31
N ILE A 111 2.22 12.96 -4.31
CA ILE A 111 1.65 11.85 -5.06
C ILE A 111 2.09 11.93 -6.53
N GLU A 112 2.43 10.78 -7.10
CA GLU A 112 2.67 10.61 -8.52
C GLU A 112 1.64 9.63 -9.06
N LEU A 113 0.71 10.14 -9.87
CA LEU A 113 -0.30 9.34 -10.54
C LEU A 113 0.14 9.12 -11.99
N THR A 114 0.35 7.87 -12.34
CA THR A 114 0.59 7.43 -13.73
C THR A 114 -0.58 6.58 -14.20
N SER A 115 -0.63 6.25 -15.49
CA SER A 115 -1.66 5.34 -16.03
C SER A 115 -1.56 3.92 -15.46
N GLU A 116 -0.37 3.52 -15.01
CA GLU A 116 -0.10 2.16 -14.55
C GLU A 116 -0.12 2.03 -13.03
N LYS A 117 0.20 3.10 -12.29
CA LYS A 117 0.30 3.06 -10.83
C LYS A 117 0.17 4.43 -10.17
N LEU A 118 -0.23 4.43 -8.91
CA LEU A 118 -0.21 5.58 -8.01
C LEU A 118 0.92 5.40 -7.00
N ILE A 119 1.80 6.38 -6.84
CA ILE A 119 2.87 6.39 -5.84
C ILE A 119 2.61 7.53 -4.86
N VAL A 120 2.79 7.27 -3.57
CA VAL A 120 2.75 8.25 -2.49
C VAL A 120 4.11 8.29 -1.81
N TYR A 121 4.80 9.43 -1.89
CA TYR A 121 6.15 9.58 -1.35
C TYR A 121 6.15 9.98 0.13
N GLY A 122 6.94 9.25 0.91
CA GLY A 122 7.25 9.55 2.30
C GLY A 122 8.48 10.42 2.48
N TYR A 123 9.48 10.22 1.63
CA TYR A 123 10.78 10.87 1.71
C TYR A 123 11.27 11.22 0.30
N LYS A 124 11.91 12.38 0.15
CA LYS A 124 12.58 12.82 -1.08
C LYS A 124 13.93 13.42 -0.72
#